data_AF-A0A7Y8WIM2-F1
#
_entry.id   AF-A0A7Y8WIM2-F1
#
_cell.length_a   1.000
_cell.length_b   1.000
_cell.length_c   1.000
_cell.angle_alpha   90.00
_cell.angle_beta   90.00
_cell.angle_gamma   90.00
#
_symmetry.space_group_name_H-M   'P 1'
#
loop_
_entity.id
_entity.type
_entity.pdbx_description
1 polymer ?
#
loop_
_entity_poly.entity_id
_entity_poly.type
_entity_poly.pdbx_seq_one_letter_code
_entity_poly.pdbx_strand_id
1 'polypeptide(L)'
;MKMFMLKFFCIIAIMFISVLAGMQLANDGIHKMKGYDDPNFQNAVGINDNGEHVQATFLGNEISSHDIDEKKKKLEEISAFNLFSSMGKKISEGVSSASEKLISLITE
;
A
#
# COMPACT_ATOMS: atom_id res chain seq x y z
N MET A 1 -24.43 25.82 -17.27
CA MET A 1 -24.79 24.47 -16.73
C MET A 1 -24.25 23.31 -17.57
N LYS A 2 -24.44 23.26 -18.90
CA LYS A 2 -23.96 22.14 -19.75
C LYS A 2 -22.44 21.88 -19.68
N MET A 3 -21.64 22.95 -19.65
CA MET A 3 -20.17 22.86 -19.53
C MET A 3 -19.70 22.37 -18.14
N PHE A 4 -20.49 22.63 -17.09
CA PHE A 4 -20.23 22.08 -15.75
C PHE A 4 -20.54 20.59 -15.70
N MET A 5 -21.67 20.16 -16.29
CA MET A 5 -22.01 18.74 -16.41
C MET A 5 -20.95 17.96 -17.19
N LEU A 6 -20.43 18.51 -18.29
CA LEU A 6 -19.36 17.88 -19.06
C LEU A 6 -18.08 17.70 -18.23
N LYS A 7 -17.66 18.74 -17.50
CA LYS A 7 -16.51 18.66 -16.59
C LYS A 7 -16.70 17.60 -15.51
N PHE A 8 -17.89 17.53 -14.94
CA PHE A 8 -18.25 16.54 -13.92
C PHE A 8 -18.18 15.10 -14.46
N PHE A 9 -18.75 14.85 -15.65
CA PHE A 9 -18.65 13.55 -16.31
C PHE A 9 -17.21 13.19 -16.66
N CYS A 10 -16.38 14.14 -17.10
CA CYS A 10 -14.96 13.90 -17.33
C CYS A 10 -14.22 13.50 -16.04
N ILE A 11 -14.49 14.17 -14.92
CA ILE A 11 -13.88 13.82 -13.62
C ILE A 11 -14.30 12.41 -13.19
N ILE A 12 -15.59 12.07 -13.34
CA ILE A 12 -16.10 10.72 -13.05
C ILE A 12 -15.41 9.68 -13.94
N ALA A 13 -15.27 9.96 -15.24
CA ALA A 13 -14.62 9.03 -16.16
C ALA A 13 -13.15 8.79 -15.77
N ILE A 14 -12.42 9.85 -15.40
CA ILE A 14 -11.04 9.73 -14.92
C ILE A 14 -10.97 8.91 -13.63
N MET A 15 -11.84 9.20 -12.66
CA MET A 15 -11.93 8.43 -11.41
C MET A 15 -12.22 6.94 -11.67
N PHE A 16 -13.14 6.65 -12.60
CA PHE A 16 -13.51 5.28 -12.95
C PHE A 16 -12.33 4.52 -13.59
N ILE A 17 -11.61 5.14 -14.52
CA ILE A 17 -10.41 4.56 -15.14
C ILE A 17 -9.33 4.28 -14.08
N SER A 18 -9.10 5.22 -13.15
CA SER A 18 -8.13 5.04 -12.07
C SER A 18 -8.46 3.85 -11.16
N VAL A 19 -9.74 3.63 -10.85
CA VAL A 19 -10.18 2.48 -10.05
C VAL A 19 -9.93 1.17 -10.81
N LEU A 20 -10.31 1.10 -12.10
CA LEU A 20 -10.09 -0.10 -12.90
C LEU A 20 -8.60 -0.43 -13.05
N ALA A 21 -7.76 0.59 -13.28
CA ALA A 21 -6.31 0.43 -13.34
C ALA A 21 -5.75 -0.04 -11.99
N GLY A 22 -6.24 0.52 -10.87
CA GLY A 22 -5.86 0.11 -9.53
C GLY A 22 -6.22 -1.34 -9.22
N MET A 23 -7.39 -1.81 -9.67
CA MET A 23 -7.80 -3.21 -9.52
C MET A 23 -6.89 -4.15 -10.30
N GLN A 24 -6.51 -3.81 -11.54
CA GLN A 24 -5.57 -4.61 -12.33
C GLN A 24 -4.19 -4.67 -11.67
N LEU A 25 -3.65 -3.52 -11.26
CA LEU A 25 -2.36 -3.46 -10.58
C LEU A 25 -2.35 -4.26 -9.27
N ALA A 26 -3.44 -4.22 -8.51
CA ALA A 26 -3.60 -5.01 -7.29
C ALA A 26 -3.71 -6.51 -7.59
N ASN A 27 -4.47 -6.90 -8.61
CA ASN A 27 -4.60 -8.29 -9.02
C ASN A 27 -3.24 -8.88 -9.43
N ASP A 28 -2.50 -8.16 -10.27
CA ASP A 28 -1.18 -8.58 -10.74
C ASP A 28 -0.17 -8.60 -9.59
N GLY A 29 -0.23 -7.62 -8.68
CA GLY A 29 0.55 -7.61 -7.46
C GLY A 29 0.28 -8.82 -6.56
N ILE A 30 -0.99 -9.18 -6.37
CA ILE A 30 -1.39 -10.36 -5.59
C ILE A 30 -0.94 -11.65 -6.29
N HIS A 31 -1.08 -11.73 -7.62
CA HIS A 31 -0.66 -12.90 -8.40
C HIS A 31 0.85 -13.14 -8.27
N LYS A 32 1.64 -12.06 -8.40
CA LYS A 32 3.10 -12.08 -8.23
C LYS A 32 3.52 -12.40 -6.80
N MET A 33 2.82 -11.88 -5.79
CA MET A 33 3.11 -12.17 -4.38
C MET A 33 2.78 -13.60 -3.97
N LYS A 34 1.76 -14.20 -4.59
CA LYS A 34 1.42 -15.60 -4.38
C LYS A 34 2.40 -16.54 -5.07
N GLY A 35 3.18 -16.06 -6.04
CA GLY A 35 4.26 -16.81 -6.69
C GLY A 35 3.78 -17.77 -7.77
N TYR A 36 2.56 -17.62 -8.31
CA TYR A 36 1.92 -18.60 -9.21
C TYR A 36 2.73 -18.93 -10.47
N ASP A 37 3.66 -18.05 -10.87
CA ASP A 37 4.58 -18.23 -12.00
C ASP A 37 5.92 -18.89 -11.61
N ASP A 38 6.14 -19.22 -10.33
CA ASP A 38 7.37 -19.85 -9.85
C ASP A 38 7.27 -21.40 -9.96
N PRO A 39 8.14 -22.06 -10.76
CA PRO A 39 8.17 -23.52 -10.85
C PRO A 39 8.55 -24.22 -9.54
N ASN A 40 9.05 -23.49 -8.54
CA ASN A 40 9.25 -23.94 -7.16
C ASN A 40 8.15 -23.40 -6.22
N PHE A 41 6.87 -23.44 -6.64
CA PHE A 41 5.73 -23.06 -5.80
C PHE A 41 5.67 -23.92 -4.51
N GLN A 42 6.47 -23.55 -3.52
CA GLN A 42 6.45 -24.13 -2.20
C GLN A 42 5.23 -23.55 -1.51
N ASN A 43 4.17 -24.35 -1.45
CA ASN A 43 3.09 -24.14 -0.49
C ASN A 43 3.75 -23.79 0.85
N ALA A 44 3.45 -22.60 1.39
CA ALA A 44 4.12 -22.04 2.58
C ALA A 44 3.97 -22.89 3.85
N VAL A 45 3.31 -24.05 3.75
CA VAL A 45 3.32 -25.16 4.70
C VAL A 45 3.34 -26.46 3.89
N GLY A 46 4.47 -27.15 3.90
CA GLY A 46 4.57 -28.55 3.47
C GLY A 46 4.57 -29.45 4.70
N ILE A 47 3.45 -30.10 5.01
CA ILE A 47 3.44 -31.20 5.98
C ILE A 47 3.84 -32.45 5.19
N ASN A 48 5.10 -32.88 5.35
CA ASN A 48 5.55 -34.15 4.82
C ASN A 48 5.32 -35.21 5.90
N ASP A 49 4.26 -36.01 5.74
CA ASP A 49 3.95 -37.11 6.65
C ASP A 49 4.79 -38.33 6.24
N ASN A 50 6.05 -38.35 6.70
CA ASN A 50 6.83 -39.58 6.77
C ASN A 50 6.98 -39.90 8.25
N GLY A 51 6.31 -40.97 8.67
CA GLY A 51 6.17 -41.46 10.03
C GLY A 51 7.30 -41.08 10.99
N GLU A 52 6.86 -40.57 12.15
CA GLU A 52 7.58 -40.49 13.42
C GLU A 52 8.15 -39.11 13.84
N HIS A 53 8.37 -38.15 12.94
CA HIS A 53 8.79 -36.79 13.36
C HIS A 53 8.20 -35.67 12.50
N VAL A 54 7.19 -34.98 13.03
CA VAL A 54 6.62 -33.78 12.42
C VAL A 54 7.60 -32.62 12.56
N GLN A 55 8.43 -32.39 11.54
CA GLN A 55 9.24 -31.18 11.42
C GLN A 55 8.49 -30.15 10.58
N ALA A 56 7.93 -29.13 11.23
CA ALA A 56 7.30 -28.00 10.57
C ALA A 56 8.37 -26.98 10.13
N THR A 57 8.81 -27.05 8.87
CA THR A 57 9.66 -26.02 8.26
C THR A 57 8.81 -24.81 7.86
N PHE A 58 8.92 -23.72 8.62
CA PHE A 58 8.49 -22.40 8.17
C PHE A 58 9.69 -21.70 7.50
N LEU A 59 9.60 -21.47 6.19
CA LEU A 59 10.50 -20.60 5.41
C LEU A 59 12.01 -20.95 5.45
N GLY A 60 12.38 -22.23 5.55
CA GLY A 60 13.70 -22.72 5.17
C GLY A 60 14.92 -22.12 5.90
N ASN A 61 14.73 -21.33 6.96
CA ASN A 61 15.81 -20.74 7.74
C ASN A 61 15.56 -20.98 9.23
N GLU A 62 16.56 -21.53 9.91
CA GLU A 62 16.65 -21.54 11.37
C GLU A 62 16.82 -20.08 11.84
N ILE A 63 15.74 -19.47 12.31
CA ILE A 63 15.75 -18.08 12.75
C ILE A 63 16.46 -18.00 14.11
N SER A 64 17.72 -17.60 14.07
CA SER A 64 18.41 -17.06 15.25
C SER A 64 17.85 -15.66 15.56
N SER A 65 17.40 -15.45 16.81
CA SER A 65 16.58 -14.33 17.29
C SER A 65 17.18 -12.92 17.16
N HIS A 66 18.33 -12.74 16.52
CA HIS A 66 19.04 -11.45 16.47
C HIS A 66 18.62 -10.55 15.28
N ASP A 67 17.99 -11.10 14.24
CA ASP A 67 17.69 -10.37 12.99
C ASP A 67 16.32 -9.66 12.95
N ILE A 68 15.48 -9.84 13.98
CA ILE A 68 14.11 -9.31 13.99
C ILE A 68 14.09 -7.81 14.33
N ASP A 69 14.98 -7.36 15.21
CA ASP A 69 15.02 -5.96 15.67
C ASP A 69 15.62 -5.02 14.61
N GLU A 70 16.65 -5.45 13.87
CA GLU A 70 17.20 -4.65 12.77
C GLU A 70 16.22 -4.49 11.60
N LYS A 71 15.46 -5.55 11.29
CA LYS A 71 14.44 -5.51 10.22
C LYS A 71 13.26 -4.62 10.62
N LYS A 72 12.83 -4.65 11.89
CA LYS A 72 11.81 -3.73 12.42
C LYS A 72 12.25 -2.28 12.28
N LYS A 73 13.49 -1.97 12.65
CA LYS A 73 14.04 -0.61 12.57
C LYS A 73 14.06 -0.05 11.15
N LYS A 74 14.44 -0.87 10.15
CA LYS A 74 14.42 -0.46 8.73
C LYS A 74 13.01 -0.29 8.17
N LEU A 75 12.06 -1.15 8.56
CA LEU A 75 10.64 -1.04 8.17
C LEU A 75 10.01 0.23 8.73
N GLU A 76 10.30 0.55 9.98
CA GLU A 76 9.82 1.74 10.66
C GLU A 76 10.38 3.01 9.99
N GLU A 77 11.68 3.02 9.67
CA GLU A 77 12.35 4.11 8.95
C GLU A 77 11.79 4.36 7.54
N ILE A 78 11.47 3.29 6.78
CA ILE A 78 10.88 3.38 5.44
C ILE A 78 9.40 3.81 5.50
N SER A 79 8.66 3.39 6.52
CA SER A 79 7.23 3.71 6.68
C SER A 79 6.96 5.12 7.19
N ALA A 80 7.82 5.66 8.05
CA ALA A 80 7.42 6.75 8.91
C ALA A 80 7.83 8.15 8.44
N PHE A 81 9.05 8.38 7.93
CA PHE A 81 9.66 9.66 8.32
C PHE A 81 10.09 10.70 7.29
N ASN A 82 9.79 10.61 5.99
CA ASN A 82 10.04 11.82 5.18
C ASN A 82 9.11 12.08 4.00
N LEU A 83 8.83 11.10 3.14
CA LEU A 83 8.06 11.37 1.93
C LEU A 83 6.57 11.58 2.22
N PHE A 84 5.95 10.67 2.98
CA PHE A 84 4.55 10.80 3.34
C PHE A 84 4.28 12.00 4.26
N SER A 85 5.17 12.22 5.24
CA SER A 85 5.08 13.35 6.17
C SER A 85 5.28 14.70 5.48
N SER A 86 6.29 14.85 4.61
CA SER A 86 6.51 16.11 3.88
C SER A 86 5.39 16.41 2.88
N MET A 87 4.86 15.39 2.20
CA MET A 87 3.71 15.52 1.31
C MET A 87 2.44 15.90 2.10
N GLY A 88 2.17 15.21 3.20
CA GLY A 88 1.04 15.50 4.09
C GLY A 88 1.12 16.92 4.66
N LYS A 89 2.32 17.35 5.08
CA LYS A 89 2.55 18.71 5.59
C LYS A 89 2.19 19.77 4.55
N LYS A 90 2.64 19.62 3.30
CA LYS A 90 2.29 20.54 2.19
C LYS A 90 0.79 20.60 1.93
N ILE A 91 0.12 19.44 1.94
CA ILE A 91 -1.33 19.37 1.72
C ILE A 91 -2.07 20.09 2.86
N SER A 92 -1.70 19.81 4.11
CA SER A 92 -2.29 20.43 5.29
C SER A 92 -2.09 21.94 5.32
N GLU A 93 -0.89 22.44 4.99
CA GLU A 93 -0.62 23.87 4.88
C GLU A 93 -1.51 24.53 3.82
N GLY A 94 -1.66 23.90 2.65
CA GLY A 94 -2.55 24.39 1.59
C GLY A 94 -4.01 24.47 2.02
N VAL A 95 -4.50 23.45 2.75
CA VAL A 95 -5.88 23.42 3.27
C VAL A 95 -6.09 24.48 4.35
N SER A 96 -5.14 24.65 5.27
CA SER A 96 -5.22 25.67 6.33
C SER A 96 -5.24 27.07 5.73
N SER A 97 -4.32 27.39 4.81
CA SER A 97 -4.28 28.72 4.17
C SER A 97 -5.53 29.01 3.33
N ALA A 98 -6.11 27.99 2.66
CA ALA A 98 -7.37 28.16 1.95
C ALA A 98 -8.52 28.44 2.93
N SER A 99 -8.56 27.72 4.05
CA SER A 99 -9.58 27.90 5.10
C SER A 99 -9.49 29.28 5.76
N GLU A 100 -8.29 29.75 6.09
CA GLU A 100 -8.07 31.09 6.66
C GLU A 100 -8.58 32.18 5.71
N LYS A 101 -8.28 32.08 4.40
CA LYS A 101 -8.77 33.03 3.40
C LYS A 101 -10.28 33.02 3.22
N LEU A 102 -10.91 31.86 3.35
CA LEU A 102 -12.37 31.75 3.29
C LEU A 102 -13.03 32.38 4.52
N ILE A 103 -12.45 32.14 5.71
CA ILE A 103 -12.94 32.73 6.96
C ILE A 103 -12.78 34.26 6.94
N SER A 104 -11.64 34.78 6.47
CA SER A 104 -11.40 36.22 6.36
C SER A 104 -12.39 36.88 5.41
N LEU A 105 -12.69 36.26 4.25
CA LEU A 105 -13.66 36.78 3.28
C LEU A 105 -15.12 36.79 3.75
N ILE A 106 -15.47 36.01 4.78
CA ILE A 106 -16.82 35.98 5.36
C ILE A 106 -16.92 36.94 6.56
N THR A 107 -15.79 37.23 7.21
CA THR A 107 -15.72 38.05 8.43
C THR A 107 -15.47 39.53 8.13
N GLU A 108 -14.86 39.87 6.99
CA GLU A 108 -14.67 41.22 6.46
C GLU A 108 -15.77 41.60 5.46
#